data_AF-A0A0P1E1B7-F1
#
_entry.id   AF-A0A0P1E1B7-F1
#
_cell.length_a   1.000
_cell.length_b   1.000
_cell.length_c   1.000
_cell.angle_alpha   90.00
_cell.angle_beta   90.00
_cell.angle_gamma   90.00
#
_symmetry.space_group_name_H-M   'P 1'
#
loop_
_entity.id
_entity.type
_entity.pdbx_description
1 polymer ?
#
loop_
_entity_poly.entity_id
_entity_poly.type
_entity_poly.pdbx_seq_one_letter_code
_entity_poly.pdbx_strand_id
1 'polypeptide(L)' 'MSLRISEIFGPTVQGEGALIGQPTVLVRSGGCDFRCSWCDSLHAVDSAFATIGQQWTRRPSGPRFSVCRAGGL' A
#
# COMPACT_ATOMS: atom_id res chain seq x y z
N MET A 1 -5.04 -16.22 8.90
CA MET A 1 -4.27 -15.63 7.79
C MET A 1 -3.98 -14.17 8.16
N SER A 2 -2.72 -13.77 8.38
CA SER A 2 -2.36 -12.38 8.65
C SER A 2 -1.87 -11.71 7.36
N LEU A 3 -2.41 -10.53 7.04
CA LEU A 3 -1.91 -9.72 5.94
C LEU A 3 -0.67 -8.96 6.43
N ARG A 4 0.46 -9.15 5.75
CA ARG A 4 1.70 -8.40 6.02
C ARG A 4 1.63 -7.07 5.28
N ILE A 5 1.68 -5.97 6.04
CA ILE A 5 1.63 -4.61 5.52
C ILE A 5 2.99 -4.00 5.74
N SER A 6 3.62 -3.54 4.65
CA SER A 6 4.90 -2.86 4.74
C SER A 6 4.72 -1.38 5.08
N GLU A 7 3.72 -0.74 4.48
CA GLU A 7 3.47 0.69 4.65
C GLU A 7 2.06 1.08 4.21
N ILE A 8 1.56 2.19 4.76
CA ILE A 8 0.29 2.80 4.39
C ILE A 8 0.57 4.29 4.16
N PHE A 9 0.22 4.78 2.97
CA PHE A 9 0.35 6.18 2.59
C PHE A 9 -1.02 6.79 2.38
N GLY A 10 -1.24 7.96 2.96
CA GLY A 10 -2.34 8.80 2.54
C GLY A 10 -2.83 9.76 3.60
N PRO A 11 -3.76 10.66 3.21
CA PRO A 11 -4.36 10.74 1.87
C PRO A 11 -3.37 11.24 0.79
N THR A 12 -3.39 10.61 -0.40
CA THR A 12 -2.55 10.96 -1.57
C THR A 12 -3.38 10.86 -2.86
N VAL A 13 -2.77 11.05 -4.03
CA VAL A 13 -3.39 10.92 -5.35
C VAL A 13 -2.87 9.68 -6.07
N GLN A 14 -3.76 8.89 -6.67
CA GLN A 14 -3.37 7.72 -7.46
C GLN A 14 -2.57 8.18 -8.68
N GLY A 15 -1.33 7.67 -8.81
CA GLY A 15 -0.41 8.09 -9.87
C GLY A 15 -0.59 7.36 -11.20
N GLU A 16 -1.28 6.21 -11.21
CA GLU A 16 -1.26 5.29 -12.35
C GLU A 16 -2.60 4.57 -12.57
N GLY A 17 -2.81 4.08 -13.80
CA GLY A 17 -3.97 3.29 -14.20
C GLY A 17 -5.25 4.11 -14.43
N ALA A 18 -6.39 3.43 -14.46
CA ALA A 18 -7.69 4.04 -14.81
C ALA A 18 -8.20 5.07 -13.79
N LEU A 19 -7.69 5.04 -12.57
CA LEU A 19 -8.08 5.94 -11.48
C LEU A 19 -7.03 7.02 -11.20
N ILE A 20 -6.10 7.25 -12.12
CA ILE A 20 -5.10 8.32 -12.01
C ILE A 20 -5.76 9.66 -11.68
N GLY A 21 -5.19 10.40 -10.72
CA GLY A 21 -5.73 11.68 -10.27
C GLY A 21 -6.76 11.60 -9.14
N GLN A 22 -7.25 10.40 -8.77
CA GLN A 22 -8.21 10.28 -7.68
C GLN A 22 -7.54 10.28 -6.29
N PRO A 23 -8.16 10.92 -5.27
CA PRO A 23 -7.73 10.81 -3.89
C PRO A 23 -7.83 9.37 -3.36
N THR A 24 -6.71 8.83 -2.89
CA THR A 24 -6.56 7.44 -2.47
C THR A 24 -5.70 7.31 -1.21
N VAL A 25 -5.87 6.19 -0.52
CA VAL A 25 -4.93 5.66 0.48
C VAL A 25 -4.27 4.44 -0.13
N LEU A 26 -2.95 4.45 -0.23
CA LEU A 26 -2.16 3.32 -0.72
C LEU A 26 -1.79 2.41 0.46
N VAL A 27 -2.10 1.13 0.35
CA VAL A 27 -1.68 0.10 1.31
C VAL A 27 -0.71 -0.82 0.60
N ARG A 28 0.58 -0.76 0.95
CA ARG A 28 1.59 -1.64 0.36
C ARG A 28 1.73 -2.91 1.20
N SER A 29 1.45 -4.07 0.60
CA SER A 29 1.73 -5.36 1.24
C SER A 29 3.22 -5.67 1.24
N GLY A 30 3.67 -6.32 2.30
CA GLY A 30 5.04 -6.80 2.45
C GLY A 30 5.20 -8.23 1.95
N GLY A 31 6.31 -8.49 1.25
CA GLY A 31 6.59 -9.78 0.62
C GLY A 31 6.23 -9.83 -0.87
N CYS A 32 7.03 -10.56 -1.65
CA CYS A 32 6.82 -10.80 -3.07
C CYS A 32 7.62 -12.03 -3.50
N ASP A 33 6.98 -12.97 -4.22
CA ASP A 33 7.65 -14.17 -4.74
C ASP A 33 8.40 -13.90 -6.07
N PHE A 34 8.18 -12.73 -6.67
CA PHE A 34 8.88 -12.33 -7.89
C PHE A 34 10.25 -11.72 -7.61
N ARG A 35 11.23 -12.02 -8.48
CA ARG A 35 12.62 -11.57 -8.39
C ARG A 35 12.98 -10.59 -9.51
N CYS A 36 12.17 -9.54 -9.66
CA CYS A 36 12.37 -8.53 -10.68
C CYS A 36 13.67 -7.74 -10.42
N SER A 37 14.53 -7.61 -11.43
CA SER A 37 15.77 -6.81 -11.35
C SER A 37 15.52 -5.29 -11.37
N TRP A 38 14.32 -4.88 -11.78
CA TRP A 38 13.92 -3.48 -11.98
C TRP A 38 12.85 -3.04 -10.97
N CYS A 39 12.69 -3.76 -9.86
CA CYS A 39 11.70 -3.39 -8.85
C CYS A 39 12.11 -2.08 -8.15
N ASP A 40 11.25 -1.09 -8.23
CA ASP A 40 11.37 0.23 -7.58
C ASP A 40 11.15 0.18 -6.05
N SER A 41 10.52 -0.90 -5.57
CA SER A 41 10.04 -1.05 -4.19
C SER A 41 10.65 -2.26 -3.48
N LEU A 42 11.91 -2.62 -3.79
CA LEU A 42 12.60 -3.79 -3.22
C LEU A 42 12.61 -3.82 -1.69
N HIS A 43 12.63 -2.65 -1.04
CA HIS A 43 12.58 -2.53 0.42
C HIS A 43 11.32 -3.16 1.04
N ALA A 44 10.17 -3.15 0.34
CA ALA A 44 8.93 -3.74 0.82
C ALA A 44 8.91 -5.29 0.75
N VAL A 45 9.85 -5.87 0.00
CA VAL A 45 10.04 -7.33 -0.08
C VAL A 45 10.85 -7.83 1.12
N ASP A 46 11.70 -6.98 1.70
CA ASP A 46 12.52 -7.34 2.85
C ASP A 46 11.62 -7.58 4.08
N SER A 47 11.83 -8.74 4.71
CA SER A 47 11.17 -9.16 5.95
C SER A 47 11.29 -8.15 7.09
N ALA A 48 12.34 -7.32 7.12
CA ALA A 48 12.53 -6.29 8.13
C ALA A 48 11.47 -5.19 8.09
N PHE A 49 10.85 -4.95 6.92
CA PHE A 49 9.88 -3.89 6.70
C PHE A 49 8.46 -4.43 6.44
N ALA A 50 8.23 -5.73 6.59
CA ALA A 50 6.98 -6.39 6.18
C ALA A 50 5.83 -6.30 7.20
N THR A 51 6.05 -5.71 8.38
CA THR A 51 4.99 -5.62 9.42
C THR A 51 4.96 -4.23 10.05
N ILE A 52 4.00 -3.42 9.60
CA ILE A 52 3.61 -2.19 10.24
C ILE A 52 2.33 -2.41 11.06
N GLY A 53 2.39 -2.12 12.37
CA GLY A 53 1.26 -2.14 13.30
C GLY A 53 0.55 -0.78 13.39
N GLN A 54 0.02 -0.27 12.28
CA GLN A 54 -0.69 1.03 12.27
C GLN A 54 -2.20 0.79 12.34
N GLN A 55 -2.85 1.37 13.36
CA GLN A 55 -4.31 1.30 13.53
C GLN A 55 -4.98 2.52 12.90
N TRP A 56 -5.85 2.27 11.92
CA TRP A 56 -6.67 3.30 11.28
C TRP A 56 -8.13 3.16 11.65
N THR A 57 -8.77 4.29 11.97
CA THR A 57 -10.19 4.34 12.33
C THR A 57 -10.99 4.93 11.18
N ARG A 58 -12.07 4.27 10.75
CA ARG A 58 -13.02 4.88 9.79
C ARG A 58 -13.59 6.15 10.40
N ARG A 59 -13.41 7.31 9.74
CA ARG A 59 -14.20 8.50 10.03
C ARG A 59 -15.55 8.40 9.31
N PRO A 60 -16.69 8.43 10.03
CA PRO A 60 -18.01 8.35 9.41
C PRO A 60 -18.36 9.61 8.58
N SER A 61 -17.78 10.75 8.93
CA SER A 61 -17.91 12.02 8.21
C SER A 61 -16.53 12.55 7.80
N GLY A 62 -16.16 12.31 6.54
CA GLY A 62 -14.91 12.76 5.95
C GLY A 62 -14.90 12.48 4.44
N PRO A 63 -13.95 13.08 3.69
CA PRO A 63 -13.77 12.75 2.28
C PRO A 63 -13.58 11.24 2.11
N ARG A 64 -14.29 10.64 1.14
CA ARG A 64 -14.14 9.22 0.81
C ARG A 64 -12.85 9.06 0.01
N PHE A 65 -11.88 8.35 0.57
CA PHE A 65 -10.69 7.93 -0.15
C PHE A 65 -10.89 6.49 -0.64
N SER A 66 -10.52 6.22 -1.88
CA SER A 66 -10.35 4.84 -2.34
C SER A 66 -9.15 4.20 -1.65
N VAL A 67 -9.14 2.87 -1.50
CA VAL A 67 -7.99 2.13 -1.00
C VAL A 67 -7.36 1.40 -2.17
N CYS A 68 -6.11 1.74 -2.49
CA CYS A 68 -5.33 1.09 -3.53
C CYS A 68 -4.31 0.15 -2.87
N ARG A 69 -4.40 -1.15 -3.14
CA ARG A 69 -3.40 -2.13 -2.69
C ARG A 69 -2.20 -2.09 -3.64
N ALA A 70 -1.01 -1.91 -3.08
CA ALA A 70 0.26 -1.96 -3.80
C ALA A 70 1.13 -3.12 -3.27
N GLY A 71 2.09 -3.60 -4.06
CA GLY A 71 3.06 -4.63 -3.64
C GLY A 71 2.84 -6.03 -4.23
N GLY A 72 3.79 -6.92 -3.95
CA GLY A 72 3.73 -8.34 -4.29
C GLY A 72 2.67 -9.08 -3.45
N LEU A 73 2.22 -10.22 -3.97
CA LEU A 73 1.05 -10.97 -3.50
C LEU A 73 1.09 -11.37 -2.01
#